data_AF-A0A9D1WI36-F1
#
_entry.id   AF-A0A9D1WI36-F1
#
_cell.length_a   1.000
_cell.length_b   1.000
_cell.length_c   1.000
_cell.angle_alpha   90.00
_cell.angle_beta   90.00
_cell.angle_gamma   90.00
#
_symmetry.space_group_name_H-M   'P 1'
#
loop_
_entity.id
_entity.type
_entity.pdbx_description
1 polymer ?
#
loop_
_entity_poly.entity_id
_entity_poly.type
_entity_poly.pdbx_seq_one_letter_code
_entity_poly.pdbx_strand_id
1 'polypeptide(L)'
;MEIIQIKNDIELSLREKEVYRALRTNLEFTGVENKVIAVTSCTPDDGKTVVSYNLAVALAESEKTTLLVDADLRRSVLMQRLNVNRLSKGLSHFLAGHATGEDVIYCSSQKNLYLIPPGIFPSNPTELLGNHRFVKLMDYVRKSFDYVIVDTPPLGNVIDAA
;
A
#
# COMPACT_ATOMS: atom_id res chain seq x y z
N MET A 1 9.68 -0.03 -15.02
CA MET A 1 8.77 -0.57 -13.98
C MET A 1 8.07 -1.80 -14.54
N GLU A 2 8.12 -2.90 -13.81
CA GLU A 2 7.39 -4.13 -14.16
C GLU A 2 5.88 -3.94 -13.91
N ILE A 3 5.04 -4.58 -14.72
CA ILE A 3 3.57 -4.51 -14.60
C ILE A 3 3.06 -5.74 -13.84
N ILE A 4 2.32 -5.50 -12.77
CA ILE A 4 1.59 -6.51 -12.00
C ILE A 4 0.21 -6.68 -12.60
N GLN A 5 -0.09 -7.91 -13.05
CA GLN A 5 -1.44 -8.30 -13.42
C GLN A 5 -2.24 -8.64 -12.17
N ILE A 6 -3.25 -7.83 -11.86
CA ILE A 6 -4.19 -8.13 -10.77
C ILE A 6 -5.18 -9.15 -11.32
N LYS A 7 -5.10 -10.40 -10.85
CA LYS A 7 -5.91 -11.52 -11.37
C LYS A 7 -7.23 -11.71 -10.64
N ASN A 8 -7.29 -11.28 -9.39
CA ASN A 8 -8.44 -11.47 -8.50
C ASN A 8 -8.83 -10.12 -7.90
N ASP A 9 -9.30 -9.22 -8.77
CA ASP A 9 -9.96 -8.01 -8.31
C ASP A 9 -11.38 -8.37 -7.87
N ILE A 10 -11.75 -8.03 -6.63
CA ILE A 10 -13.11 -8.29 -6.15
C ILE A 10 -14.02 -7.28 -6.83
N GLU A 11 -14.98 -7.78 -7.62
CA GLU A 11 -15.98 -6.91 -8.23
C GLU A 11 -16.94 -6.39 -7.15
N LEU A 12 -16.65 -5.17 -6.69
CA LEU A 12 -17.52 -4.46 -5.74
C LEU A 12 -18.86 -4.12 -6.38
N SER A 13 -19.94 -4.24 -5.60
CA SER A 13 -21.24 -3.72 -5.96
C SER A 13 -21.20 -2.19 -6.13
N LEU A 14 -22.18 -1.63 -6.84
CA LEU A 14 -22.30 -0.17 -6.99
C LEU A 14 -22.36 0.55 -5.64
N ARG A 15 -23.03 -0.04 -4.65
CA ARG A 15 -23.15 0.52 -3.31
C ARG A 15 -21.80 0.57 -2.59
N GLU A 16 -21.01 -0.50 -2.70
CA GLU A 16 -19.67 -0.55 -2.09
C GLU A 16 -18.72 0.43 -2.77
N LYS A 17 -18.78 0.56 -4.11
CA LYS A 17 -18.00 1.57 -4.84
C LYS A 17 -18.33 2.99 -4.38
N GLU A 18 -19.60 3.30 -4.14
CA GLU A 18 -19.98 4.62 -3.60
C GLU A 18 -19.44 4.89 -2.19
N VAL A 19 -19.31 3.87 -1.34
CA VAL A 19 -18.67 4.03 -0.03
C VAL A 19 -17.21 4.48 -0.18
N TYR A 20 -16.45 3.89 -1.10
CA TYR A 20 -15.07 4.30 -1.36
C TYR A 20 -14.96 5.65 -2.05
N ARG A 21 -15.91 6.01 -2.93
CA ARG A 21 -16.00 7.37 -3.52
C ARG A 21 -16.29 8.42 -2.47
N ALA A 22 -17.18 8.14 -1.52
CA ALA A 22 -17.46 9.02 -0.39
C ALA A 22 -16.22 9.15 0.51
N LEU A 23 -15.54 8.04 0.83
CA LEU A 23 -14.31 8.06 1.62
C LEU A 23 -13.21 8.91 0.94
N ARG A 24 -13.00 8.72 -0.36
CA ARG A 24 -12.09 9.54 -1.16
C ARG A 24 -12.44 11.02 -1.08
N THR A 25 -13.70 11.36 -1.32
CA THR A 25 -14.19 12.74 -1.26
C THR A 25 -13.92 13.35 0.11
N ASN A 26 -14.20 12.62 1.19
CA ASN A 26 -13.94 13.09 2.55
C ASN A 26 -12.44 13.32 2.79
N LEU A 27 -11.57 12.45 2.29
CA LEU A 27 -10.12 12.62 2.37
C LEU A 27 -9.65 13.87 1.62
N GLU A 28 -10.15 14.11 0.41
CA GLU A 28 -9.86 15.32 -0.38
C GLU A 28 -10.30 16.59 0.37
N PHE A 29 -11.42 16.53 1.11
CA PHE A 29 -11.92 17.66 1.91
C PHE A 29 -11.16 17.91 3.22
N THR A 30 -10.33 16.98 3.70
CA THR A 30 -9.54 17.23 4.92
C THR A 30 -8.57 18.40 4.78
N GLY A 31 -8.31 18.87 3.54
CA GLY A 31 -7.62 20.13 3.28
C GLY A 31 -6.14 20.15 3.65
N VAL A 32 -5.58 18.99 4.00
CA VAL A 32 -4.17 18.86 4.35
C VAL A 32 -3.39 18.39 3.12
N GLU A 33 -2.19 18.91 2.91
CA GLU A 33 -1.21 18.38 1.93
C GLU A 33 -0.75 16.93 2.24
N ASN A 34 -1.52 16.18 3.03
CA ASN A 34 -1.23 14.82 3.47
C ASN A 34 -1.47 13.84 2.33
N LYS A 35 -0.46 13.75 1.47
CA LYS A 35 -0.38 12.77 0.39
C LYS A 35 -0.11 11.35 0.90
N VAL A 36 0.30 11.18 2.16
CA VAL A 36 0.64 9.87 2.75
C VAL A 36 -0.37 9.53 3.83
N ILE A 37 -1.08 8.41 3.64
CA ILE A 37 -2.18 7.96 4.51
C ILE A 37 -1.87 6.53 4.96
N ALA A 38 -1.69 6.34 6.26
CA ALA A 38 -1.57 5.00 6.84
C ALA A 38 -2.96 4.45 7.19
N VAL A 39 -3.21 3.19 6.81
CA VAL A 39 -4.41 2.45 7.16
C VAL A 39 -4.00 1.34 8.12
N THR A 40 -4.60 1.33 9.31
CA THR A 40 -4.33 0.35 10.37
C THR A 40 -5.63 -0.15 10.98
N SER A 41 -5.55 -1.18 11.82
CA SER A 41 -6.67 -1.74 12.57
C SER A 41 -6.26 -2.13 13.99
N CYS A 42 -7.25 -2.23 14.89
CA CYS A 42 -7.01 -2.71 16.25
C CYS A 42 -6.73 -4.22 16.27
N THR A 43 -7.39 -4.98 15.39
CA THR A 43 -7.29 -6.45 15.33
C THR A 43 -6.90 -6.95 13.93
N PRO A 44 -6.29 -8.14 13.83
CA PRO A 44 -6.14 -8.83 12.55
C PRO A 44 -7.51 -9.06 11.88
N ASP A 45 -7.49 -9.16 10.55
CA ASP A 45 -8.64 -9.53 9.71
C ASP A 45 -9.85 -8.57 9.77
N ASP A 46 -9.64 -7.35 10.29
CA ASP A 46 -10.63 -6.26 10.40
C ASP A 46 -10.91 -5.53 9.07
N GLY A 47 -10.52 -6.13 7.95
CA GLY A 47 -10.74 -5.57 6.61
C GLY A 47 -9.79 -4.43 6.18
N LYS A 48 -8.79 -4.06 6.98
CA LYS A 48 -7.83 -2.98 6.68
C LYS A 48 -7.26 -3.02 5.26
N THR A 49 -6.85 -4.20 4.80
CA THR A 49 -6.26 -4.43 3.47
C THR A 49 -7.30 -4.32 2.36
N VAL A 50 -8.58 -4.63 2.65
CA VAL A 50 -9.69 -4.36 1.73
C VAL A 50 -9.84 -2.86 1.55
N VAL A 51 -9.82 -2.13 2.67
CA VAL A 51 -10.07 -0.70 2.70
C VAL A 51 -8.93 0.05 2.03
N SER A 52 -7.67 -0.26 2.36
CA SER A 52 -6.49 0.38 1.78
C SER A 52 -6.42 0.17 0.27
N TYR A 53 -6.66 -1.05 -0.21
CA TYR A 53 -6.68 -1.35 -1.64
C TYR A 53 -7.79 -0.59 -2.37
N ASN A 54 -9.05 -0.71 -1.93
CA ASN A 54 -10.16 -0.10 -2.65
C ASN A 54 -10.17 1.43 -2.55
N LEU A 55 -9.64 2.00 -1.46
CA LEU A 55 -9.36 3.43 -1.40
C LEU A 55 -8.32 3.85 -2.45
N ALA A 56 -7.23 3.08 -2.60
CA ALA A 56 -6.22 3.34 -3.61
C ALA A 56 -6.78 3.23 -5.04
N VAL A 57 -7.64 2.24 -5.30
CA VAL A 57 -8.38 2.12 -6.58
C VAL A 57 -9.25 3.35 -6.82
N ALA A 58 -10.06 3.77 -5.84
CA ALA A 58 -10.97 4.91 -5.99
C ALA A 58 -10.24 6.25 -6.25
N LEU A 59 -9.03 6.42 -5.69
CA LEU A 59 -8.13 7.54 -5.97
C LEU A 59 -7.51 7.44 -7.37
N ALA A 60 -7.07 6.25 -7.78
CA ALA A 60 -6.53 6.03 -9.12
C ALA A 60 -7.56 6.29 -10.23
N GLU A 61 -8.82 5.90 -9.98
CA GLU A 61 -9.97 6.17 -10.85
C GLU A 61 -10.30 7.67 -10.98
N SER A 62 -9.94 8.52 -9.99
CA SER A 62 -10.05 9.99 -10.10
C SER A 62 -8.84 10.66 -10.75
N GLU A 63 -8.11 9.89 -11.57
CA GLU A 63 -6.93 10.33 -12.32
C GLU A 63 -5.72 10.73 -11.45
N LYS A 64 -5.72 10.34 -10.17
CA LYS A 64 -4.60 10.59 -9.25
C LYS A 64 -3.60 9.47 -9.30
N THR A 65 -2.34 9.80 -9.48
CA THR A 65 -1.24 8.84 -9.35
C THR A 65 -1.17 8.34 -7.91
N THR A 66 -1.49 7.06 -7.70
CA THR A 66 -1.70 6.49 -6.37
C THR A 66 -0.79 5.30 -6.15
N LEU A 67 0.02 5.35 -5.10
CA LEU A 67 0.88 4.26 -4.67
C LEU A 67 0.29 3.55 -3.46
N LEU A 68 0.12 2.22 -3.54
CA LEU A 68 -0.20 1.37 -2.41
C LEU A 68 1.07 0.65 -1.90
N VAL A 69 1.46 0.92 -0.67
CA VAL A 69 2.60 0.30 0.01
C VAL A 69 2.08 -0.74 0.98
N ASP A 70 2.44 -2.00 0.77
CA ASP A 70 2.16 -3.08 1.72
C ASP A 70 3.29 -3.16 2.75
N ALA A 71 3.08 -2.53 3.90
CA ALA A 71 4.00 -2.53 5.04
C ALA A 71 3.72 -3.68 6.02
N ASP A 72 2.79 -4.59 5.72
CA ASP A 72 2.61 -5.83 6.47
C ASP A 72 3.66 -6.87 6.07
N LEU A 73 4.89 -6.65 6.58
CA LEU A 73 6.04 -7.52 6.37
C LEU A 73 5.95 -8.86 7.13
N ARG A 74 4.84 -9.17 7.79
CA ARG A 74 4.64 -10.43 8.52
C ARG A 74 3.73 -11.38 7.74
N ARG A 75 2.59 -10.85 7.27
CA ARG A 75 1.58 -11.64 6.56
C ARG A 75 0.77 -10.74 5.65
N SER A 76 1.29 -10.50 4.45
CA SER A 76 0.56 -9.77 3.42
C SER A 76 -0.70 -10.51 2.98
N VAL A 77 -1.85 -9.92 3.33
CA VAL A 77 -3.16 -10.31 2.82
C VAL A 77 -3.34 -9.81 1.38
N LEU A 78 -2.68 -8.70 1.02
CA LEU A 78 -2.78 -8.07 -0.30
C LEU A 78 -2.25 -9.00 -1.39
N MET A 79 -1.05 -9.56 -1.23
CA MET A 79 -0.44 -10.44 -2.22
C MET A 79 -1.23 -11.73 -2.43
N GLN A 80 -1.78 -12.29 -1.35
CA GLN A 80 -2.67 -13.46 -1.43
C GLN A 80 -3.92 -13.15 -2.24
N ARG A 81 -4.51 -11.97 -2.01
CA ARG A 81 -5.74 -11.55 -2.71
C ARG A 81 -5.51 -11.26 -4.18
N LEU A 82 -4.49 -10.48 -4.51
CA LEU A 82 -4.22 -10.09 -5.90
C LEU A 82 -3.72 -11.28 -6.75
N ASN A 83 -3.44 -12.43 -6.12
CA ASN A 83 -2.91 -13.66 -6.72
C ASN A 83 -1.64 -13.38 -7.54
N VAL A 84 -0.79 -12.52 -6.99
CA VAL A 84 0.46 -12.10 -7.60
C VAL A 84 1.55 -13.07 -7.16
N ASN A 85 1.68 -14.16 -7.91
CA ASN A 85 2.72 -15.14 -7.68
C ASN A 85 4.02 -14.66 -8.32
N ARG A 86 5.01 -14.32 -7.47
CA ARG A 86 6.42 -14.00 -7.79
C ARG A 86 6.68 -12.56 -8.24
N LEU A 87 6.77 -11.65 -7.27
CA LEU A 87 7.52 -10.40 -7.44
C LEU A 87 8.95 -10.66 -6.96
N SER A 88 9.92 -10.27 -7.78
CA SER A 88 11.34 -10.53 -7.53
C SER A 88 11.88 -9.72 -6.35
N LYS A 89 11.34 -8.51 -6.12
CA LYS A 89 11.76 -7.58 -5.08
C LYS A 89 10.54 -6.88 -4.46
N GLY A 90 10.71 -6.32 -3.27
CA GLY A 90 9.65 -5.61 -2.53
C GLY A 90 10.20 -4.78 -1.40
N LEU A 91 9.32 -4.26 -0.55
CA LEU A 91 9.65 -3.33 0.53
C LEU A 91 10.80 -3.85 1.40
N SER A 92 10.77 -5.11 1.82
CA SER A 92 11.84 -5.70 2.64
C SER A 92 13.22 -5.66 1.98
N HIS A 93 13.30 -5.86 0.65
CA HIS A 93 14.55 -5.81 -0.09
C HIS A 93 15.11 -4.38 -0.14
N PHE A 94 14.25 -3.39 -0.34
CA PHE A 94 14.65 -1.99 -0.31
C PHE A 94 15.15 -1.58 1.08
N LEU A 95 14.42 -1.97 2.13
CA LEU A 95 14.76 -1.68 3.52
C LEU A 95 16.04 -2.38 3.99
N ALA A 96 16.36 -3.57 3.43
CA ALA A 96 17.62 -4.25 3.64
C ALA A 96 18.78 -3.69 2.79
N GLY A 97 18.49 -2.83 1.81
CA GLY A 97 19.49 -2.26 0.91
C GLY A 97 19.90 -3.17 -0.25
N HIS A 98 19.09 -4.20 -0.55
CA HIS A 98 19.28 -5.13 -1.67
C HIS A 98 18.54 -4.70 -2.95
N ALA A 99 17.79 -3.60 -2.90
CA ALA A 99 17.03 -3.06 -4.02
C ALA A 99 16.96 -1.52 -3.98
N THR A 100 16.77 -0.89 -5.14
CA THR A 100 16.49 0.54 -5.26
C THR A 100 14.99 0.82 -5.16
N GLY A 101 14.59 2.10 -5.10
CA GLY A 101 13.15 2.46 -5.11
C GLY A 101 12.46 2.05 -6.41
N GLU A 102 13.15 2.19 -7.55
CA GLU A 102 12.63 1.82 -8.87
C GLU A 102 12.45 0.30 -9.03
N ASP A 103 13.28 -0.49 -8.35
CA ASP A 103 13.20 -1.96 -8.35
C ASP A 103 11.96 -2.51 -7.64
N VAL A 104 11.38 -1.74 -6.71
CA VAL A 104 10.31 -2.23 -5.82
C VAL A 104 8.96 -1.58 -6.09
N ILE A 105 8.91 -0.57 -6.97
CA ILE A 105 7.67 0.07 -7.41
C ILE A 105 7.21 -0.57 -8.72
N TYR A 106 6.00 -1.12 -8.65
CA TYR A 106 5.37 -1.80 -9.75
C TYR A 106 4.16 -1.02 -10.25
N CYS A 107 3.95 -1.01 -11.56
CA CYS A 107 2.70 -0.54 -12.14
C CYS A 107 1.66 -1.65 -12.00
N SER A 108 0.41 -1.33 -11.69
CA SER A 108 -0.67 -2.32 -11.77
C SER A 108 -1.29 -2.35 -13.18
N SER A 109 -2.10 -3.37 -13.45
CA SER A 109 -2.98 -3.41 -14.63
C SER A 109 -4.08 -2.34 -14.59
N GLN A 110 -4.35 -1.73 -13.42
CA GLN A 110 -5.24 -0.57 -13.31
C GLN A 110 -4.47 0.74 -13.54
N LYS A 111 -5.05 1.63 -14.35
CA LYS A 111 -4.46 2.94 -14.67
C LYS A 111 -4.24 3.75 -13.39
N ASN A 112 -3.10 4.44 -13.30
CA ASN A 112 -2.69 5.31 -12.18
C ASN A 112 -2.48 4.62 -10.83
N LEU A 113 -2.62 3.30 -10.74
CA LEU A 113 -2.38 2.54 -9.52
C LEU A 113 -1.02 1.83 -9.58
N TYR A 114 -0.21 2.07 -8.55
CA TYR A 114 1.12 1.53 -8.36
C TYR A 114 1.19 0.77 -7.03
N LEU A 115 2.09 -0.21 -6.94
CA LEU A 115 2.25 -1.03 -5.74
C LEU A 115 3.71 -1.19 -5.33
N ILE A 116 3.96 -1.16 -4.02
CA ILE A 116 5.15 -1.77 -3.41
C ILE A 116 4.68 -2.98 -2.60
N PRO A 117 4.99 -4.22 -3.02
CA PRO A 117 4.68 -5.43 -2.26
C PRO A 117 5.61 -5.55 -1.04
N PRO A 118 5.32 -6.44 -0.06
CA PRO A 118 6.20 -6.64 1.10
C PRO A 118 7.57 -7.22 0.70
N GLY A 119 7.65 -8.00 -0.38
CA GLY A 119 8.84 -8.80 -0.73
C GLY A 119 8.93 -10.10 0.09
N ILE A 120 10.15 -10.55 0.37
CA ILE A 120 10.37 -11.70 1.26
C ILE A 120 10.09 -11.26 2.70
N PHE A 121 9.33 -12.05 3.46
CA PHE A 121 9.05 -11.78 4.87
C PHE A 121 10.34 -11.88 5.69
N PRO A 122 10.84 -10.78 6.29
CA PRO A 122 12.07 -10.77 7.07
C PRO A 122 11.85 -11.32 8.48
N SER A 123 12.93 -11.75 9.15
CA SER A 123 12.89 -12.13 10.57
C SER A 123 12.74 -10.93 11.51
N ASN A 124 13.05 -9.72 11.05
CA ASN A 124 13.04 -8.47 11.81
C ASN A 124 12.19 -7.32 11.19
N PRO A 125 10.87 -7.48 11.02
CA PRO A 125 9.98 -6.47 10.41
C PRO A 125 10.06 -5.07 11.04
N THR A 126 9.95 -4.98 12.37
CA THR A 126 9.91 -3.71 13.12
C THR A 126 11.18 -2.88 12.91
N GLU A 127 12.35 -3.52 12.97
CA GLU A 127 13.65 -2.87 12.79
C GLU A 127 13.80 -2.31 11.37
N LEU A 128 13.30 -3.03 10.37
CA LEU A 128 13.35 -2.59 8.98
C LEU A 128 12.44 -1.37 8.74
N LEU A 129 11.22 -1.38 9.29
CA LEU A 129 10.27 -0.25 9.15
C LEU A 129 10.74 0.98 9.93
N GLY A 130 11.42 0.80 11.07
CA GLY A 130 11.95 1.90 11.88
C GLY A 130 13.24 2.53 11.36
N ASN A 131 13.82 2.04 10.26
CA ASN A 131 15.13 2.50 9.80
C ASN A 131 15.07 3.74 8.89
N HIS A 132 16.23 4.37 8.69
CA HIS A 132 16.36 5.57 7.85
C HIS A 132 16.01 5.38 6.37
N ARG A 133 16.00 4.14 5.86
CA ARG A 133 15.63 3.86 4.47
C ARG A 133 14.12 3.99 4.28
N PHE A 134 13.31 3.57 5.25
CA PHE A 134 11.86 3.76 5.19
C PHE A 134 11.50 5.25 5.11
N VAL A 135 12.14 6.10 5.93
CA VAL A 135 11.98 7.56 5.87
C VAL A 135 12.33 8.10 4.48
N LYS A 136 13.49 7.70 3.92
CA LYS A 136 13.90 8.10 2.56
C LYS A 136 12.92 7.65 1.49
N LEU A 137 12.34 6.45 1.62
CA LEU A 137 11.30 5.97 0.71
C LEU A 137 10.08 6.88 0.77
N MET A 138 9.56 7.15 1.97
CA MET A 138 8.40 8.01 2.17
C MET A 138 8.63 9.43 1.62
N ASP A 139 9.80 10.00 1.84
CA ASP A 139 10.20 11.31 1.31
C ASP A 139 10.26 11.36 -0.23
N TYR A 140 10.66 10.25 -0.84
CA TYR A 140 10.66 10.11 -2.29
C TYR A 140 9.23 9.97 -2.82
N VAL A 141 8.46 8.99 -2.32
CA VAL A 141 7.14 8.67 -2.88
C VAL A 141 6.12 9.79 -2.67
N ARG A 142 6.19 10.55 -1.57
CA ARG A 142 5.30 11.70 -1.34
C ARG A 142 5.49 12.84 -2.35
N LYS A 143 6.63 12.88 -3.05
CA LYS A 143 6.91 13.86 -4.11
C LYS A 143 6.53 13.34 -5.49
N SER A 144 6.59 12.02 -5.67
CA SER A 144 6.38 11.35 -6.95
C SER A 144 4.94 10.95 -7.23
N PHE A 145 4.10 10.84 -6.20
CA PHE A 145 2.69 10.44 -6.31
C PHE A 145 1.76 11.50 -5.71
N ASP A 146 0.55 11.57 -6.25
CA ASP A 146 -0.53 12.39 -5.67
C ASP A 146 -0.97 11.83 -4.33
N TYR A 147 -1.05 10.50 -4.23
CA TYR A 147 -1.40 9.78 -3.00
C TYR A 147 -0.50 8.56 -2.77
N VAL A 148 -0.23 8.28 -1.51
CA VAL A 148 0.52 7.13 -1.00
C VAL A 148 -0.31 6.53 0.13
N ILE A 149 -0.88 5.36 -0.11
CA ILE A 149 -1.62 4.59 0.89
C ILE A 149 -0.68 3.53 1.47
N VAL A 150 -0.54 3.49 2.80
CA VAL A 150 0.31 2.52 3.49
C VAL A 150 -0.58 1.54 4.25
N ASP A 151 -0.65 0.29 3.81
CA ASP A 151 -1.30 -0.80 4.56
C ASP A 151 -0.35 -1.28 5.66
N THR A 152 -0.72 -1.07 6.92
CA THR A 152 0.14 -1.33 8.09
C THR A 152 -0.35 -2.54 8.87
N PRO A 153 0.52 -3.29 9.58
CA PRO A 153 0.06 -4.37 10.45
C PRO A 153 -0.88 -3.84 11.57
N PRO A 154 -1.74 -4.69 12.15
CA PRO A 154 -2.65 -4.29 13.22
C PRO A 154 -1.91 -3.82 14.49
N LEU A 155 -2.37 -2.73 15.10
CA LEU A 155 -1.83 -2.15 16.34
C LEU A 155 -1.87 -3.12 17.53
N GLY A 156 -2.92 -3.94 17.66
CA GLY A 156 -3.08 -4.87 18.78
C GLY A 156 -2.05 -6.02 18.82
N ASN A 157 -1.33 -6.25 17.71
CA ASN A 157 -0.28 -7.25 17.62
C ASN A 157 1.13 -6.66 17.78
N VAL A 158 1.31 -5.34 17.64
CA VAL A 158 2.63 -4.70 17.72
C VAL A 158 2.55 -3.17 17.88
N ILE A 159 3.62 -2.61 18.45
CA ILE A 159 3.93 -1.17 18.55
C ILE A 159 4.25 -0.55 17.16
N ASP A 160 4.33 -1.34 16.08
CA ASP A 160 4.84 -0.94 14.75
C ASP A 160 4.03 0.16 14.01
N ALA A 161 2.82 0.50 14.46
CA ALA A 161 1.96 1.51 13.83
C ALA A 161 1.72 2.77 14.70
N ALA A 162 2.48 2.93 15.80
CA ALA A 162 2.45 4.12 16.65
C ALA A 162 3.56 5.12 16.32
#